data_AF-A0A958GCB5-F1
#
_entry.id   AF-A0A958GCB5-F1
#
_cell.length_a   1.000
_cell.length_b   1.000
_cell.length_c   1.000
_cell.angle_alpha   90.00
_cell.angle_beta   90.00
_cell.angle_gamma   90.00
#
_symmetry.space_group_name_H-M   'P 1'
#
loop_
_entity.id
_entity.type
_entity.pdbx_description
1 polymer ?
#
loop_
_entity_poly.entity_id
_entity_poly.type
_entity_poly.pdbx_seq_one_letter_code
_entity_poly.pdbx_strand_id
1 'polypeptide(L)'
;LNKLNHRQHKFRHYTAIPDEPQSLSHKIITAIYEDQAGVIWVGTAGGGLNRLVRQNGHPREFSYTHFRHHPDDPSSLSHDFVSAIYEDKMGNLWVGTYGGGLARMENREKGVFSHFRHDPHSSNSIVGNYINTLYEDQFGQLWIGTNSGLNKLDRFTRRFTSYRHDPNNPSSLSDNQVWAIYEDSYSNGKTLWIGTRAGGINKFDRQNEQFIRYMRDFDDPASLNNPAVLSIYQDRSGNLWFGTYSGGLNKFNRESEKFTFFTERDGLANNMIYGILEDPRGHLWLSTNKGLSRFDPASLTFKNYDVYDGLQANEFNAGAYCLSRSGEMFFGGVNGMNSFFPDSIQANTYVPPLAITSFSIFGRPQQRLLSEAVFHKQPIRLSYDQNFISFEFSALDYTNPGKNRYAYKLEGFDENWIDCYDRRFISFTNLAPGEYVFRVKGTNSDGVWNEQGSGVAIIITPPFWKTWWFVSICTALLLLVTYAAHQSWVKSRLKRLL
;
A
#
# COMPACT_ATOMS: atom_id res chain seq x y z
N LEU A 1 -23.08 13.57 -10.32
CA LEU A 1 -23.80 13.52 -9.04
C LEU A 1 -23.03 12.78 -7.93
N ASN A 2 -21.68 12.91 -7.89
CA ASN A 2 -20.88 12.61 -6.69
C ASN A 2 -19.49 13.30 -6.76
N LYS A 3 -19.44 14.50 -7.34
CA LYS A 3 -18.32 15.42 -7.11
C LYS A 3 -18.73 16.27 -5.92
N LEU A 4 -18.00 16.20 -4.81
CA LEU A 4 -18.25 16.89 -3.53
C LEU A 4 -19.19 16.17 -2.56
N ASN A 5 -18.83 14.95 -2.13
CA ASN A 5 -19.22 14.51 -0.79
C ASN A 5 -18.08 14.87 0.17
N HIS A 6 -18.20 16.02 0.85
CA HIS A 6 -17.23 16.53 1.83
C HIS A 6 -17.04 15.63 3.07
N ARG A 7 -17.65 14.43 3.12
CA ARG A 7 -17.44 13.40 4.15
C ARG A 7 -16.39 12.33 3.79
N GLN A 8 -15.69 12.43 2.66
CA GLN A 8 -14.96 11.29 2.05
C GLN A 8 -13.43 11.20 2.26
N HIS A 9 -12.76 12.16 2.91
CA HIS A 9 -11.32 12.01 3.14
C HIS A 9 -11.05 11.09 4.35
N LYS A 10 -10.89 9.79 4.06
CA LYS A 10 -10.49 8.75 5.03
C LYS A 10 -9.23 9.18 5.81
N PHE A 11 -8.34 9.90 5.15
CA PHE A 11 -7.07 10.39 5.69
C PHE A 11 -7.04 11.91 5.65
N ARG A 12 -6.71 12.55 6.78
CA ARG A 12 -6.39 13.98 6.76
C ARG A 12 -4.98 14.16 6.24
N HIS A 13 -4.72 15.26 5.55
CA HIS A 13 -3.41 15.61 5.02
C HIS A 13 -2.96 16.97 5.58
N TYR A 14 -1.75 17.01 6.12
CA TYR A 14 -1.04 18.22 6.55
C TYR A 14 0.20 18.39 5.68
N THR A 15 0.42 19.56 5.09
CA THR A 15 1.56 19.84 4.21
C THR A 15 2.13 21.22 4.45
N ALA A 16 3.30 21.48 3.87
CA ALA A 16 3.90 22.81 3.86
C ALA A 16 3.24 23.66 2.79
N ILE A 17 2.76 24.84 3.19
CA ILE A 17 2.16 25.82 2.29
C ILE A 17 3.12 27.01 2.21
N PRO A 18 3.61 27.38 1.01
CA PRO A 18 4.50 28.53 0.84
C PRO A 18 3.92 29.79 1.47
N ASP A 19 4.76 30.53 2.18
CA ASP A 19 4.43 31.80 2.84
C ASP A 19 3.34 31.72 3.94
N GLU A 20 2.92 30.52 4.35
CA GLU A 20 2.00 30.31 5.46
C GLU A 20 2.71 29.77 6.71
N PRO A 21 2.97 30.61 7.73
CA PRO A 21 3.69 30.18 8.94
C PRO A 21 2.90 29.20 9.81
N GLN A 22 1.58 29.10 9.64
CA GLN A 22 0.71 28.12 10.30
C GLN A 22 0.55 26.83 9.48
N SER A 23 1.65 26.37 8.90
CA SER A 23 1.76 25.10 8.18
C SER A 23 3.09 24.41 8.50
N LEU A 24 3.32 23.21 7.96
CA LEU A 24 4.61 22.53 8.09
C LEU A 24 5.72 23.35 7.42
N SER A 25 6.92 23.34 7.99
CA SER A 25 8.05 24.10 7.44
C SER A 25 8.63 23.51 6.14
N HIS A 26 8.35 22.24 5.85
CA HIS A 26 8.86 21.53 4.68
C HIS A 26 7.96 20.32 4.35
N LYS A 27 7.92 19.92 3.06
CA LYS A 27 7.05 18.84 2.58
C LYS A 27 7.55 17.44 2.95
N ILE A 28 8.86 17.22 2.87
CA ILE A 28 9.45 15.90 3.15
C ILE A 28 9.55 15.71 4.67
N ILE A 29 8.74 14.81 5.20
CA ILE A 29 8.68 14.45 6.63
C ILE A 29 9.54 13.23 6.90
N THR A 30 10.36 13.29 7.93
CA THR A 30 11.40 12.29 8.23
C THR A 30 11.32 11.73 9.64
N ALA A 31 10.61 12.41 10.55
CA ALA A 31 10.34 11.90 11.89
C ALA A 31 9.01 12.45 12.40
N ILE A 32 8.25 11.64 13.15
CA ILE A 32 7.05 12.08 13.86
C ILE A 32 7.07 11.48 15.27
N TYR A 33 6.80 12.28 16.29
CA TYR A 33 6.76 11.83 17.67
C TYR A 33 5.72 12.61 18.49
N GLU A 34 5.01 11.96 19.42
CA GLU A 34 4.13 12.62 20.38
C GLU A 34 4.77 12.62 21.77
N ASP A 35 4.98 13.81 22.34
CA ASP A 35 5.51 13.95 23.70
C ASP A 35 4.45 13.70 24.78
N GLN A 36 4.86 13.59 26.05
CA GLN A 36 4.01 13.33 27.21
C GLN A 36 2.92 14.38 27.44
N ALA A 37 3.09 15.59 26.89
CA ALA A 37 2.08 16.65 26.93
C ALA A 37 1.08 16.58 25.76
N GLY A 38 1.21 15.61 24.85
CA GLY A 38 0.35 15.45 23.67
C GLY A 38 0.71 16.39 22.52
N VAL A 39 1.90 17.01 22.56
CA VAL A 39 2.42 17.83 21.47
C VAL A 39 3.02 16.91 20.40
N ILE A 40 2.68 17.18 19.15
CA ILE A 40 3.22 16.45 18.00
C ILE A 40 4.47 17.17 17.53
N TRP A 41 5.60 16.46 17.48
CA TRP A 41 6.87 16.93 16.97
C TRP A 41 7.13 16.30 15.61
N VAL A 42 7.43 17.13 14.60
CA VAL A 42 7.61 16.69 13.22
C VAL A 42 8.97 17.14 12.71
N GLY A 43 9.83 16.17 12.41
CA GLY A 43 11.13 16.36 11.78
C GLY A 43 10.99 16.38 10.27
N THR A 44 11.80 17.21 9.61
CA THR A 44 11.78 17.35 8.16
C THR A 44 13.17 17.21 7.55
N ALA A 45 13.25 16.94 6.26
CA ALA A 45 14.52 16.78 5.53
C ALA A 45 15.30 18.09 5.32
N GLY A 46 14.77 19.25 5.72
CA GLY A 46 15.43 20.54 5.50
C GLY A 46 14.71 21.78 6.04
N GLY A 47 13.52 21.63 6.63
CA GLY A 47 12.83 22.72 7.32
C GLY A 47 13.02 22.72 8.84
N GLY A 48 13.90 21.88 9.37
CA GLY A 48 14.15 21.73 10.80
C GLY A 48 13.07 20.91 11.53
N LEU A 49 12.89 21.25 12.81
CA LEU A 49 11.94 20.63 13.73
C LEU A 49 10.68 21.49 13.85
N ASN A 50 9.51 20.87 13.69
CA ASN A 50 8.22 21.52 13.86
C ASN A 50 7.58 21.04 15.17
N ARG A 51 7.03 21.97 15.94
CA ARG A 51 6.19 21.71 17.12
C ARG A 51 4.75 22.04 16.78
N LEU A 52 3.86 21.06 16.92
CA LEU A 52 2.44 21.15 16.61
C LEU A 52 1.63 20.96 17.90
N VAL A 53 0.99 22.04 18.35
CA VAL A 53 0.13 22.03 19.54
C VAL A 53 -1.32 22.12 19.10
N ARG A 54 -2.21 21.26 19.61
CA ARG A 54 -3.63 21.28 19.24
C ARG A 54 -4.32 22.54 19.77
N GLN A 55 -5.08 23.23 18.94
CA GLN A 55 -5.82 24.42 19.35
C GLN A 55 -7.20 24.08 19.92
N ASN A 56 -7.57 24.73 21.04
CA ASN A 56 -8.93 24.83 21.57
C ASN A 56 -9.75 23.51 21.70
N GLY A 57 -9.08 22.38 21.95
CA GLY A 57 -9.75 21.08 22.02
C GLY A 57 -10.30 20.57 20.69
N HIS A 58 -10.06 21.29 19.57
CA HIS A 58 -10.36 20.80 18.24
C HIS A 58 -9.29 19.78 17.85
N PRO A 59 -9.63 18.49 17.64
CA PRO A 59 -8.64 17.45 17.36
C PRO A 59 -7.97 17.61 15.98
N ARG A 60 -8.27 18.68 15.24
CA ARG A 60 -7.97 18.80 13.82
C ARG A 60 -7.08 19.98 13.45
N GLU A 61 -6.92 20.95 14.35
CA GLU A 61 -6.20 22.18 14.11
C GLU A 61 -4.98 22.28 15.02
N PHE A 62 -3.83 22.62 14.43
CA PHE A 62 -2.56 22.78 15.14
C PHE A 62 -2.09 24.24 15.04
N SER A 63 -1.49 24.76 16.10
CA SER A 63 -0.55 25.88 16.02
C SER A 63 0.85 25.34 15.77
N TYR A 64 1.59 26.01 14.89
CA TYR A 64 2.92 25.58 14.47
C TYR A 64 4.01 26.51 15.03
N THR A 65 5.10 25.90 15.48
CA THR A 65 6.36 26.59 15.79
C THR A 65 7.50 25.84 15.12
N HIS A 66 8.45 26.56 14.51
CA HIS A 66 9.55 25.95 13.75
C HIS A 66 10.89 26.28 14.43
N PHE A 67 11.75 25.27 14.59
CA PHE A 67 13.12 25.40 15.09
C PHE A 67 14.08 25.02 13.97
N ARG A 68 15.01 25.92 13.64
CA ARG A 68 15.96 25.76 12.53
C ARG A 68 17.39 25.92 13.00
N HIS A 69 18.31 25.47 12.15
CA HIS A 69 19.73 25.70 12.31
C HIS A 69 20.09 27.14 11.95
N HIS A 70 20.78 27.81 12.87
CA HIS A 70 21.35 29.13 12.67
C HIS A 70 22.86 29.04 12.85
N PRO A 71 23.67 29.20 11.78
CA PRO A 71 25.12 29.03 11.84
C PRO A 71 25.82 29.89 12.90
N ASP A 72 25.27 31.06 13.19
CA ASP A 72 25.81 32.04 14.13
C ASP A 72 25.29 31.84 15.58
N ASP A 73 24.33 30.95 15.78
CA ASP A 73 23.77 30.63 17.11
C ASP A 73 24.06 29.17 17.48
N PRO A 74 25.08 28.90 18.32
CA PRO A 74 25.44 27.55 18.75
C PRO A 74 24.39 26.90 19.66
N SER A 75 23.34 27.62 20.05
CA SER A 75 22.23 27.11 20.83
C SER A 75 20.98 26.80 20.00
N SER A 76 21.01 27.07 18.69
CA SER A 76 19.95 26.69 17.74
C SER A 76 19.97 25.18 17.42
N LEU A 77 19.10 24.70 16.53
CA LEU A 77 19.16 23.32 16.09
C LEU A 77 20.51 23.03 15.40
N SER A 78 21.09 21.83 15.57
CA SER A 78 22.43 21.55 15.02
C SER A 78 22.46 21.38 13.50
N HIS A 79 21.34 21.06 12.87
CA HIS A 79 21.17 20.87 11.42
C HIS A 79 19.68 20.79 11.05
N ASP A 80 19.27 21.29 9.88
CA ASP A 80 17.85 21.36 9.47
C ASP A 80 17.24 20.03 8.99
N PHE A 81 18.07 19.04 8.69
CA PHE A 81 17.62 17.67 8.44
C PHE A 81 17.47 16.92 9.77
N VAL A 82 16.23 16.81 10.27
CA VAL A 82 15.88 16.09 11.49
C VAL A 82 15.46 14.66 11.15
N SER A 83 16.19 13.67 11.61
CA SER A 83 16.00 12.25 11.25
C SER A 83 15.37 11.40 12.35
N ALA A 84 15.44 11.84 13.61
CA ALA A 84 14.84 11.12 14.74
C ALA A 84 14.41 12.11 15.84
N ILE A 85 13.32 11.80 16.52
CA ILE A 85 12.81 12.58 17.65
C ILE A 85 12.40 11.60 18.75
N TYR A 86 12.78 11.88 19.99
CA TYR A 86 12.40 11.06 21.13
C TYR A 86 12.33 11.91 22.39
N GLU A 87 11.29 11.75 23.20
CA GLU A 87 11.23 12.31 24.55
C GLU A 87 11.55 11.21 25.56
N ASP A 88 12.54 11.44 26.41
CA ASP A 88 12.87 10.49 27.47
C ASP A 88 11.87 10.53 28.63
N LYS A 89 11.92 9.52 29.49
CA LYS A 89 11.07 9.41 30.70
C LYS A 89 11.21 10.58 31.67
N MET A 90 12.27 11.37 31.57
CA MET A 90 12.47 12.58 32.38
C MET A 90 11.91 13.84 31.71
N GLY A 91 11.34 13.74 30.51
CA GLY A 91 10.76 14.84 29.76
C GLY A 91 11.77 15.63 28.92
N ASN A 92 13.00 15.14 28.73
CA ASN A 92 13.94 15.79 27.83
C ASN A 92 13.64 15.38 26.38
N LEU A 93 13.58 16.37 25.48
CA LEU A 93 13.41 16.11 24.06
C LEU A 93 14.77 15.98 23.38
N TRP A 94 14.99 14.84 22.75
CA TRP A 94 16.18 14.49 21.99
C TRP A 94 15.88 14.51 20.49
N VAL A 95 16.78 15.12 19.73
CA VAL A 95 16.63 15.33 18.29
C VAL A 95 17.88 14.80 17.59
N GLY A 96 17.71 13.73 16.82
CA GLY A 96 18.73 13.21 15.92
C GLY A 96 18.71 13.98 14.61
N THR A 97 19.89 14.36 14.12
CA THR A 97 20.02 15.05 12.84
C THR A 97 20.89 14.28 11.85
N TYR A 98 20.70 14.54 10.56
CA TYR A 98 21.50 13.96 9.49
C TYR A 98 22.75 14.82 9.23
N GLY A 99 23.77 14.67 10.09
CA GLY A 99 25.08 15.33 9.96
C GLY A 99 25.44 16.31 11.08
N GLY A 100 24.46 16.79 11.85
CA GLY A 100 24.66 17.69 13.00
C GLY A 100 24.86 16.98 14.34
N GLY A 101 24.79 15.65 14.39
CA GLY A 101 24.85 14.84 15.60
C GLY A 101 23.52 14.79 16.37
N LEU A 102 23.62 14.53 17.66
CA LEU A 102 22.48 14.47 18.58
C LEU A 102 22.32 15.84 19.26
N ALA A 103 21.09 16.36 19.31
CA ALA A 103 20.75 17.56 20.06
C ALA A 103 19.78 17.22 21.20
N ARG A 104 19.91 17.91 22.33
CA ARG A 104 18.96 17.88 23.44
C ARG A 104 18.35 19.26 23.60
N MET A 105 17.02 19.35 23.62
CA MET A 105 16.33 20.61 23.84
C MET A 105 16.36 20.96 25.33
N GLU A 106 17.08 22.02 25.67
CA GLU A 106 17.24 22.53 27.04
C GLU A 106 16.06 23.42 27.45
N ASN A 107 15.48 24.14 26.49
CA ASN A 107 14.32 25.01 26.72
C ASN A 107 13.35 24.93 25.54
N ARG A 108 12.17 24.35 25.79
CA ARG A 108 11.14 24.12 24.77
C ARG A 108 10.51 25.40 24.22
N GLU A 109 10.35 26.41 25.06
CA GLU A 109 9.71 27.67 24.67
C GLU A 109 10.69 28.61 23.96
N LYS A 110 11.96 28.58 24.36
CA LYS A 110 13.01 29.41 23.74
C LYS A 110 13.72 28.75 22.56
N GLY A 111 13.54 27.44 22.34
CA GLY A 111 14.23 26.73 21.26
C GLY A 111 15.74 26.58 21.49
N VAL A 112 16.17 26.42 22.74
CA VAL A 112 17.59 26.29 23.09
C VAL A 112 18.00 24.83 23.13
N PHE A 113 19.11 24.49 22.48
CA PHE A 113 19.64 23.14 22.35
C PHE A 113 21.09 23.04 22.86
N SER A 114 21.43 21.87 23.39
CA SER A 114 22.81 21.41 23.52
C SER A 114 23.10 20.31 22.51
N HIS A 115 24.38 20.12 22.17
CA HIS A 115 24.78 19.24 21.08
C HIS A 115 25.84 18.22 21.51
N PHE A 116 25.73 17.02 20.97
CA PHE A 116 26.69 15.93 21.11
C PHE A 116 27.14 15.52 19.71
N ARG A 117 28.42 15.75 19.42
CA ARG A 117 29.03 15.51 18.11
C ARG A 117 30.20 14.54 18.25
N HIS A 118 30.49 13.85 17.15
CA HIS A 118 31.63 12.96 17.04
C HIS A 118 32.93 13.75 17.23
N ASP A 119 33.76 13.28 18.14
CA ASP A 119 35.11 13.76 18.37
C ASP A 119 36.09 12.60 18.13
N PRO A 120 36.92 12.65 17.07
CA PRO A 120 37.86 11.59 16.75
C PRO A 120 38.94 11.40 17.82
N HIS A 121 39.11 12.37 18.73
CA HIS A 121 40.08 12.30 19.83
C HIS A 121 39.47 11.78 21.15
N SER A 122 38.17 11.51 21.19
CA SER A 122 37.48 11.03 22.39
C SER A 122 36.68 9.76 22.11
N SER A 123 37.10 8.65 22.71
CA SER A 123 36.39 7.36 22.67
C SER A 123 35.04 7.38 23.39
N ASN A 124 34.79 8.41 24.21
CA ASN A 124 33.53 8.61 24.94
C ASN A 124 32.56 9.57 24.20
N SER A 125 32.88 10.00 22.98
CA SER A 125 31.98 10.78 22.13
C SER A 125 31.08 9.86 21.30
N ILE A 126 30.02 10.43 20.72
CA ILE A 126 29.17 9.69 19.78
C ILE A 126 29.99 9.23 18.56
N VAL A 127 29.77 8.00 18.09
CA VAL A 127 30.59 7.39 17.01
C VAL A 127 30.34 7.99 15.62
N GLY A 128 29.26 8.75 15.43
CA GLY A 128 28.93 9.38 14.16
C GLY A 128 27.86 10.46 14.28
N ASN A 129 27.88 11.41 13.35
CA ASN A 129 26.97 12.58 13.35
C ASN A 129 25.68 12.38 12.54
N TYR A 130 25.55 11.24 11.84
CA TYR A 130 24.35 10.88 11.10
C TYR A 130 23.49 9.96 11.95
N ILE A 131 22.51 10.54 12.64
CA ILE A 131 21.61 9.81 13.53
C ILE A 131 20.46 9.25 12.71
N ASN A 132 20.10 7.98 12.89
CA ASN A 132 18.97 7.35 12.18
C ASN A 132 17.81 7.04 13.12
N THR A 133 18.10 6.69 14.37
CA THR A 133 17.07 6.26 15.32
C THR A 133 17.50 6.53 16.77
N LEU A 134 16.52 6.76 17.62
CA LEU A 134 16.66 6.99 19.05
C LEU A 134 15.69 6.07 19.79
N TYR A 135 16.13 5.49 20.88
CA TYR A 135 15.31 4.61 21.70
C TYR A 135 15.73 4.67 23.16
N GLU A 136 14.80 4.83 24.09
CA GLU A 136 15.07 4.68 25.52
C GLU A 136 14.51 3.36 26.01
N ASP A 137 15.36 2.56 26.66
CA ASP A 137 14.93 1.29 27.21
C ASP A 137 14.22 1.42 28.56
N GLN A 138 13.70 0.29 29.07
CA GLN A 138 12.93 0.28 30.30
C GLN A 138 13.73 0.75 31.53
N PHE A 139 15.06 0.62 31.52
CA PHE A 139 15.94 1.07 32.60
C PHE A 139 16.38 2.54 32.44
N GLY A 140 15.86 3.22 31.41
CA GLY A 140 16.16 4.61 31.12
C GLY A 140 17.48 4.79 30.38
N GLN A 141 18.06 3.76 29.78
CA GLN A 141 19.27 3.96 29.00
C GLN A 141 18.89 4.44 27.60
N LEU A 142 19.46 5.56 27.15
CA LEU A 142 19.25 6.09 25.81
C LEU A 142 20.21 5.42 24.82
N TRP A 143 19.65 4.87 23.75
CA TRP A 143 20.34 4.22 22.65
C TRP A 143 20.20 5.04 21.37
N ILE A 144 21.31 5.16 20.65
CA ILE A 144 21.41 6.02 19.47
C ILE A 144 22.01 5.21 18.32
N GLY A 145 21.18 4.94 17.32
CA GLY A 145 21.59 4.31 16.07
C GLY A 145 22.13 5.35 15.10
N THR A 146 23.32 5.12 14.56
CA THR A 146 23.98 6.03 13.60
C THR A 146 24.41 5.28 12.34
N ASN A 147 24.93 6.00 11.35
CA ASN A 147 25.60 5.38 10.20
C ASN A 147 26.99 4.77 10.52
N SER A 148 27.50 4.95 11.75
CA SER A 148 28.84 4.54 12.16
C SER A 148 28.84 3.48 13.28
N GLY A 149 27.67 3.10 13.78
CA GLY A 149 27.48 2.14 14.86
C GLY A 149 26.32 2.47 15.79
N LEU A 150 26.13 1.62 16.81
CA LEU A 150 25.19 1.79 17.91
C LEU A 150 25.89 2.50 19.08
N ASN A 151 25.22 3.42 19.75
CA ASN A 151 25.75 4.11 20.93
C ASN A 151 24.80 3.99 22.11
N LYS A 152 25.38 3.89 23.30
CA LYS A 152 24.72 3.90 24.61
C LYS A 152 25.19 5.14 25.36
N LEU A 153 24.28 6.07 25.69
CA LEU A 153 24.60 7.32 26.39
C LEU A 153 24.37 7.22 27.91
N ASP A 154 25.42 7.21 28.71
CA ASP A 154 25.28 7.50 30.13
C ASP A 154 24.94 8.98 30.30
N ARG A 155 23.71 9.25 30.75
CA ARG A 155 23.17 10.62 30.85
C ARG A 155 23.75 11.42 32.00
N PHE A 156 24.24 10.75 33.06
CA PHE A 156 24.83 11.42 34.21
C PHE A 156 26.24 11.89 33.88
N THR A 157 27.05 11.02 33.27
CA THR A 157 28.43 11.34 32.90
C THR A 157 28.56 11.99 31.53
N ARG A 158 27.48 11.97 30.71
CA ARG A 158 27.44 12.39 29.31
C ARG A 158 28.43 11.65 28.42
N ARG A 159 28.77 10.41 28.77
CA ARG A 159 29.72 9.56 28.03
C ARG A 159 28.97 8.55 27.18
N PHE A 160 29.49 8.33 25.98
CA PHE A 160 28.99 7.33 25.06
C PHE A 160 29.83 6.06 25.12
N THR A 161 29.17 4.91 25.17
CA THR A 161 29.77 3.60 24.84
C THR A 161 29.32 3.23 23.43
N SER A 162 30.24 2.86 22.55
CA SER A 162 29.93 2.55 21.14
C SER A 162 30.14 1.07 20.81
N TYR A 163 29.25 0.54 19.97
CA TYR A 163 29.28 -0.82 19.46
C TYR A 163 29.33 -0.75 17.93
N ARG A 164 30.34 -1.39 17.33
CA ARG A 164 30.61 -1.33 15.89
C ARG A 164 30.75 -2.73 15.31
N HIS A 165 30.65 -2.81 13.99
CA HIS A 165 31.00 -4.01 13.25
C HIS A 165 32.51 -4.26 13.30
N ASP A 166 32.88 -5.47 13.72
CA ASP A 166 34.22 -6.01 13.64
C ASP A 166 34.16 -7.32 12.83
N PRO A 167 34.80 -7.38 11.64
CA PRO A 167 34.77 -8.57 10.79
C PRO A 167 35.44 -9.79 11.43
N ASN A 168 36.29 -9.59 12.45
CA ASN A 168 36.99 -10.67 13.15
C ASN A 168 36.24 -11.17 14.39
N ASN A 169 35.18 -10.48 14.81
CA ASN A 169 34.38 -10.87 15.96
C ASN A 169 32.95 -11.19 15.51
N PRO A 170 32.52 -12.47 15.43
CA PRO A 170 31.17 -12.85 15.03
C PRO A 170 30.09 -12.37 16.00
N SER A 171 30.45 -11.96 17.21
CA SER A 171 29.53 -11.47 18.24
C SER A 171 29.49 -9.93 18.33
N SER A 172 30.14 -9.20 17.42
CA SER A 172 29.95 -7.75 17.27
C SER A 172 28.69 -7.44 16.46
N LEU A 173 28.37 -6.15 16.29
CA LEU A 173 27.31 -5.70 15.37
C LEU A 173 27.57 -6.23 13.94
N SER A 174 26.52 -6.59 13.19
CA SER A 174 26.66 -7.12 11.82
C SER A 174 26.92 -6.06 10.75
N ASP A 175 26.49 -4.82 10.97
CA ASP A 175 26.70 -3.69 10.07
C ASP A 175 26.61 -2.37 10.86
N ASN A 176 27.39 -1.37 10.47
CA ASN A 176 27.49 -0.11 11.22
C ASN A 176 26.29 0.83 11.01
N GLN A 177 25.50 0.63 9.94
CA GLN A 177 24.36 1.51 9.67
C GLN A 177 23.13 1.00 10.40
N VAL A 178 22.95 1.50 11.62
CA VAL A 178 21.83 1.14 12.50
C VAL A 178 20.61 1.98 12.14
N TRP A 179 19.51 1.33 11.80
CA TRP A 179 18.26 1.98 11.34
C TRP A 179 17.09 1.81 12.30
N ALA A 180 17.04 0.71 13.05
CA ALA A 180 15.97 0.44 13.99
C ALA A 180 16.53 -0.13 15.30
N ILE A 181 15.93 0.25 16.42
CA ILE A 181 16.21 -0.27 17.75
C ILE A 181 14.86 -0.54 18.42
N TYR A 182 14.72 -1.71 19.03
CA TYR A 182 13.50 -2.08 19.74
C TYR A 182 13.81 -2.97 20.94
N GLU A 183 13.26 -2.66 22.11
CA GLU A 183 13.39 -3.52 23.28
C GLU A 183 12.33 -4.61 23.29
N ASP A 184 12.79 -5.84 23.49
CA ASP A 184 11.91 -6.99 23.58
C ASP A 184 11.20 -7.02 24.94
N SER A 185 9.91 -6.71 24.94
CA SER A 185 9.11 -6.68 26.17
C SER A 185 9.02 -8.04 26.87
N TYR A 186 9.13 -9.16 26.14
CA TYR A 186 9.09 -10.51 26.73
C TYR A 186 10.42 -10.90 27.38
N SER A 187 11.51 -10.21 27.04
CA SER A 187 12.82 -10.48 27.61
C SER A 187 13.02 -9.87 29.01
N ASN A 188 12.03 -9.13 29.53
CA ASN A 188 12.18 -8.26 30.69
C ASN A 188 13.39 -7.32 30.55
N GLY A 189 13.52 -6.74 29.35
CA GLY A 189 14.56 -5.80 28.93
C GLY A 189 15.98 -6.35 28.87
N LYS A 190 16.16 -7.67 28.81
CA LYS A 190 17.46 -8.30 28.58
C LYS A 190 17.91 -8.20 27.12
N THR A 191 16.97 -8.03 26.21
CA THR A 191 17.21 -8.11 24.77
C THR A 191 16.80 -6.83 24.05
N LEU A 192 17.72 -6.28 23.26
CA LEU A 192 17.42 -5.27 22.25
C LEU A 192 17.55 -5.90 20.86
N TRP A 193 16.62 -5.58 19.98
CA TRP A 193 16.65 -5.93 18.57
C TRP A 193 17.13 -4.72 17.78
N ILE A 194 18.17 -4.92 16.96
CA ILE A 194 18.83 -3.87 16.20
C ILE A 194 18.72 -4.22 14.70
N GLY A 195 18.04 -3.36 13.95
CA GLY A 195 17.94 -3.46 12.50
C GLY A 195 19.05 -2.65 11.83
N THR A 196 19.70 -3.25 10.83
CA THR A 196 20.80 -2.61 10.09
C THR A 196 20.52 -2.52 8.60
N ARG A 197 21.30 -1.72 7.86
CA ARG A 197 21.11 -1.53 6.42
C ARG A 197 21.46 -2.77 5.60
N ALA A 198 22.54 -3.46 5.95
CA ALA A 198 23.05 -4.56 5.13
C ALA A 198 23.39 -5.81 5.93
N GLY A 199 23.35 -5.75 7.26
CA GLY A 199 23.72 -6.85 8.15
C GLY A 199 22.54 -7.62 8.73
N GLY A 200 21.31 -7.35 8.31
CA GLY A 200 20.10 -7.97 8.86
C GLY A 200 19.76 -7.49 10.27
N ILE A 201 19.34 -8.42 11.12
CA ILE A 201 18.88 -8.17 12.48
C ILE A 201 19.95 -8.62 13.47
N ASN A 202 20.21 -7.83 14.50
CA ASN A 202 21.06 -8.21 15.62
C ASN A 202 20.22 -8.28 16.90
N LYS A 203 20.25 -9.43 17.57
CA LYS A 203 19.71 -9.61 18.92
C LYS A 203 20.85 -9.35 19.90
N PHE A 204 20.79 -8.20 20.57
CA PHE A 204 21.78 -7.77 21.55
C PHE A 204 21.41 -8.28 22.94
N ASP A 205 22.26 -9.15 23.48
CA ASP A 205 22.23 -9.56 24.88
C ASP A 205 22.95 -8.51 25.71
N ARG A 206 22.17 -7.80 26.54
CA ARG A 206 22.68 -6.70 27.36
C ARG A 206 23.53 -7.17 28.54
N GLN A 207 23.34 -8.40 29.01
CA GLN A 207 24.07 -8.91 30.16
C GLN A 207 25.51 -9.25 29.78
N ASN A 208 25.68 -9.85 28.60
CA ASN A 208 26.98 -10.27 28.08
C ASN A 208 27.59 -9.27 27.09
N GLU A 209 26.84 -8.23 26.72
CA GLU A 209 27.16 -7.25 25.68
C GLU A 209 27.57 -7.90 24.34
N GLN A 210 26.87 -8.97 23.95
CA GLN A 210 27.11 -9.72 22.71
C GLN A 210 25.94 -9.60 21.74
N PHE A 211 26.23 -9.73 20.44
CA PHE A 211 25.24 -9.74 19.38
C PHE A 211 25.10 -11.14 18.77
N ILE A 212 23.85 -11.60 18.64
CA ILE A 212 23.47 -12.75 17.79
C ILE A 212 22.90 -12.18 16.49
N ARG A 213 23.43 -12.63 15.35
CA ARG A 213 23.10 -12.06 14.03
C ARG A 213 22.12 -12.98 13.28
N TYR A 214 21.04 -12.40 12.79
CA TYR A 214 20.10 -13.04 11.87
C TYR A 214 20.23 -12.36 10.51
N MET A 215 20.90 -13.04 9.58
CA MET A 215 21.20 -12.55 8.25
C MET A 215 20.33 -13.27 7.21
N ARG A 216 20.29 -12.72 6.00
CA ARG A 216 19.71 -13.42 4.86
C ARG A 216 20.58 -14.60 4.48
N ASP A 217 19.95 -15.76 4.39
CA ASP A 217 20.55 -16.98 3.85
C ASP A 217 19.78 -17.36 2.57
N PHE A 218 20.50 -17.56 1.47
CA PHE A 218 19.88 -17.90 0.19
C PHE A 218 19.47 -19.38 0.12
N ASP A 219 20.04 -20.22 0.97
CA ASP A 219 19.77 -21.65 1.01
C ASP A 219 18.69 -22.02 2.05
N ASP A 220 18.42 -21.13 3.02
CA ASP A 220 17.34 -21.29 4.00
C ASP A 220 16.15 -20.35 3.70
N PRO A 221 15.03 -20.88 3.15
CA PRO A 221 13.83 -20.08 2.88
C PRO A 221 13.13 -19.56 4.14
N ALA A 222 13.48 -20.08 5.32
CA ALA A 222 12.98 -19.62 6.61
C ALA A 222 13.93 -18.63 7.30
N SER A 223 14.95 -18.12 6.58
CA SER A 223 15.80 -17.01 7.02
C SER A 223 15.18 -15.64 6.68
N LEU A 224 15.81 -14.57 7.16
CA LEU A 224 15.41 -13.20 6.82
C LEU A 224 15.51 -12.99 5.30
N ASN A 225 14.43 -12.61 4.63
CA ASN A 225 14.46 -12.54 3.17
C ASN A 225 15.16 -11.29 2.59
N ASN A 226 15.48 -10.30 3.44
CA ASN A 226 16.16 -9.08 3.04
C ASN A 226 17.02 -8.51 4.18
N PRO A 227 18.30 -8.17 3.93
CA PRO A 227 19.21 -7.74 4.97
C PRO A 227 18.99 -6.30 5.47
N ALA A 228 18.18 -5.50 4.77
CA ALA A 228 17.97 -4.09 5.09
C ALA A 228 16.70 -3.93 5.93
N VAL A 229 16.86 -3.74 7.24
CA VAL A 229 15.78 -3.71 8.22
C VAL A 229 15.50 -2.27 8.63
N LEU A 230 14.33 -1.76 8.25
CA LEU A 230 13.94 -0.36 8.42
C LEU A 230 13.15 -0.12 9.71
N SER A 231 12.35 -1.09 10.14
CA SER A 231 11.50 -0.98 11.33
C SER A 231 11.37 -2.31 12.04
N ILE A 232 11.19 -2.24 13.36
CA ILE A 232 10.99 -3.38 14.23
C ILE A 232 9.80 -3.05 15.12
N TYR A 233 8.87 -3.98 15.25
CA TYR A 233 7.69 -3.82 16.07
C TYR A 233 7.30 -5.12 16.76
N GLN A 234 6.92 -5.05 18.02
CA GLN A 234 6.30 -6.16 18.72
C GLN A 234 4.81 -5.89 18.87
N ASP A 235 3.97 -6.80 18.38
CA ASP A 235 2.53 -6.68 18.56
C ASP A 235 2.10 -7.08 19.98
N ARG A 236 0.86 -6.76 20.35
CA ARG A 236 0.28 -7.11 21.66
C ARG A 236 0.20 -8.61 21.93
N SER A 237 0.22 -9.43 20.88
CA SER A 237 0.28 -10.89 21.00
C SER A 237 1.71 -11.41 21.21
N GLY A 238 2.71 -10.53 21.23
CA GLY A 238 4.11 -10.84 21.45
C GLY A 238 4.91 -11.23 20.21
N ASN A 239 4.28 -11.23 19.02
CA ASN A 239 4.98 -11.51 17.78
C ASN A 239 5.92 -10.36 17.44
N LEU A 240 7.11 -10.69 16.92
CA LEU A 240 8.06 -9.71 16.41
C LEU A 240 7.93 -9.58 14.89
N TRP A 241 7.79 -8.35 14.45
CA TRP A 241 7.61 -7.95 13.07
C TRP A 241 8.75 -7.05 12.62
N PHE A 242 9.28 -7.32 11.43
CA PHE A 242 10.41 -6.61 10.86
C PHE A 242 10.02 -6.09 9.47
N GLY A 243 9.98 -4.77 9.32
CA GLY A 243 9.80 -4.11 8.04
C GLY A 243 11.13 -3.96 7.32
N THR A 244 11.20 -4.38 6.06
CA THR A 244 12.45 -4.39 5.28
C THR A 244 12.40 -3.48 4.06
N TYR A 245 13.56 -3.16 3.48
CA TYR A 245 13.68 -2.24 2.33
C TYR A 245 13.02 -2.80 1.06
N SER A 246 13.07 -4.11 0.82
CA SER A 246 12.45 -4.72 -0.36
C SER A 246 12.03 -6.19 -0.19
N GLY A 247 12.02 -6.69 1.05
CA GLY A 247 11.56 -8.04 1.40
C GLY A 247 10.13 -8.09 1.96
N GLY A 248 9.46 -6.96 2.12
CA GLY A 248 8.15 -6.90 2.76
C GLY A 248 8.23 -7.11 4.28
N LEU A 249 7.16 -7.67 4.84
CA LEU A 249 6.95 -7.82 6.28
C LEU A 249 7.43 -9.20 6.73
N ASN A 250 8.40 -9.26 7.64
CA ASN A 250 8.92 -10.50 8.19
C ASN A 250 8.42 -10.71 9.62
N LYS A 251 7.82 -11.87 9.90
CA LYS A 251 7.43 -12.34 11.23
C LYS A 251 8.49 -13.28 11.78
N PHE A 252 8.96 -13.05 13.00
CA PHE A 252 9.91 -13.93 13.68
C PHE A 252 9.20 -14.87 14.64
N ASN A 253 9.48 -16.17 14.51
CA ASN A 253 9.09 -17.20 15.46
C ASN A 253 10.18 -17.35 16.51
N ARG A 254 9.83 -17.12 17.78
CA ARG A 254 10.77 -17.14 18.92
C ARG A 254 11.24 -18.53 19.33
N GLU A 255 10.44 -19.56 19.07
CA GLU A 255 10.76 -20.95 19.45
C GLU A 255 11.71 -21.59 18.45
N SER A 256 11.41 -21.44 17.16
CA SER A 256 12.23 -22.01 16.09
C SER A 256 13.35 -21.08 15.62
N GLU A 257 13.34 -19.81 16.04
CA GLU A 257 14.21 -18.74 15.55
C GLU A 257 14.20 -18.61 14.01
N LYS A 258 13.01 -18.77 13.41
CA LYS A 258 12.79 -18.71 11.95
C LYS A 258 11.87 -17.57 11.55
N PHE A 259 11.90 -17.21 10.27
CA PHE A 259 11.12 -16.14 9.68
C PHE A 259 10.04 -16.66 8.72
N THR A 260 8.92 -15.97 8.71
CA THR A 260 7.88 -16.07 7.66
C THR A 260 7.65 -14.67 7.12
N PHE A 261 7.56 -14.50 5.81
CA PHE A 261 7.45 -13.18 5.20
C PHE A 261 6.24 -13.01 4.30
N PHE A 262 5.78 -11.76 4.18
CA PHE A 262 4.63 -11.34 3.39
C PHE A 262 5.04 -10.21 2.45
N THR A 263 4.70 -10.35 1.17
CA THR A 263 5.17 -9.51 0.06
C THR A 263 3.99 -9.02 -0.80
N GLU A 264 4.29 -8.27 -1.87
CA GLU A 264 3.32 -7.88 -2.91
C GLU A 264 2.54 -9.09 -3.47
N ARG A 265 3.15 -10.29 -3.48
CA ARG A 265 2.47 -11.51 -3.94
C ARG A 265 1.36 -11.97 -2.98
N ASP A 266 1.49 -11.61 -1.71
CA ASP A 266 0.55 -11.96 -0.63
C ASP A 266 -0.52 -10.87 -0.41
N GLY A 267 -0.43 -9.76 -1.15
CA GLY A 267 -1.39 -8.66 -1.12
C GLY A 267 -0.87 -7.37 -0.48
N LEU A 268 0.38 -7.32 0.00
CA LEU A 268 1.01 -6.08 0.47
C LEU A 268 1.06 -5.04 -0.66
N ALA A 269 0.89 -3.74 -0.35
CA ALA A 269 0.92 -2.70 -1.39
C ALA A 269 2.30 -2.57 -2.05
N ASN A 270 3.37 -2.62 -1.25
CA ASN A 270 4.74 -2.62 -1.73
C ASN A 270 5.71 -3.26 -0.72
N ASN A 271 6.76 -3.92 -1.23
CA ASN A 271 7.74 -4.63 -0.40
C ASN A 271 8.66 -3.75 0.47
N MET A 272 8.62 -2.43 0.32
CA MET A 272 9.36 -1.51 1.18
C MET A 272 8.50 -1.07 2.35
N ILE A 273 8.89 -1.42 3.58
CA ILE A 273 8.11 -1.10 4.79
C ILE A 273 8.91 -0.16 5.70
N TYR A 274 8.47 1.08 5.77
CA TYR A 274 9.13 2.14 6.55
C TYR A 274 8.77 2.12 8.02
N GLY A 275 7.50 1.85 8.34
CA GLY A 275 6.98 1.90 9.70
C GLY A 275 5.84 0.92 9.90
N ILE A 276 5.68 0.50 11.14
CA ILE A 276 4.67 -0.47 11.59
C ILE A 276 4.00 0.12 12.84
N LEU A 277 2.69 0.28 12.80
CA LEU A 277 1.86 0.65 13.96
C LEU A 277 0.74 -0.38 14.14
N GLU A 278 0.35 -0.69 15.38
CA GLU A 278 -0.78 -1.57 15.66
C GLU A 278 -2.01 -0.77 16.07
N ASP A 279 -3.17 -1.08 15.50
CA ASP A 279 -4.44 -0.49 15.93
C ASP A 279 -5.06 -1.23 17.14
N PRO A 280 -6.07 -0.66 17.81
CA PRO A 280 -6.70 -1.31 18.97
C PRO A 280 -7.31 -2.70 18.70
N ARG A 281 -7.57 -3.05 17.44
CA ARG A 281 -8.12 -4.34 17.02
C ARG A 281 -7.04 -5.37 16.68
N GLY A 282 -5.76 -5.00 16.77
CA GLY A 282 -4.61 -5.86 16.48
C GLY A 282 -4.20 -5.89 15.01
N HIS A 283 -4.75 -5.01 14.16
CA HIS A 283 -4.24 -4.90 12.79
C HIS A 283 -2.97 -4.05 12.75
N LEU A 284 -2.05 -4.45 11.89
CA LEU A 284 -0.83 -3.69 11.62
C LEU A 284 -1.05 -2.74 10.46
N TRP A 285 -0.68 -1.47 10.64
CA TRP A 285 -0.66 -0.44 9.62
C TRP A 285 0.78 -0.18 9.18
N LEU A 286 1.03 -0.39 7.90
CA LEU A 286 2.35 -0.45 7.28
C LEU A 286 2.48 0.71 6.28
N SER A 287 3.50 1.55 6.41
CA SER A 287 3.80 2.59 5.43
C SER A 287 4.80 2.10 4.38
N THR A 288 4.52 2.37 3.09
CA THR A 288 5.28 1.80 1.96
C THR A 288 5.57 2.83 0.85
N ASN A 289 6.18 2.42 -0.26
CA ASN A 289 6.31 3.27 -1.47
C ASN A 289 5.04 3.32 -2.35
N LYS A 290 4.04 2.46 -2.09
CA LYS A 290 2.78 2.43 -2.85
C LYS A 290 1.56 2.61 -1.93
N GLY A 291 1.68 3.46 -0.92
CA GLY A 291 0.61 3.80 0.01
C GLY A 291 0.74 3.10 1.36
N LEU A 292 -0.39 2.95 2.05
CA LEU A 292 -0.50 2.23 3.32
C LEU A 292 -1.11 0.85 3.11
N SER A 293 -0.65 -0.13 3.88
CA SER A 293 -1.29 -1.45 3.97
C SER A 293 -1.73 -1.72 5.40
N ARG A 294 -3.01 -2.06 5.58
CA ARG A 294 -3.54 -2.62 6.82
C ARG A 294 -3.53 -4.14 6.73
N PHE A 295 -2.72 -4.78 7.56
CA PHE A 295 -2.54 -6.21 7.64
C PHE A 295 -3.27 -6.77 8.86
N ASP A 296 -4.04 -7.83 8.67
CA ASP A 296 -4.64 -8.61 9.75
C ASP A 296 -3.78 -9.86 10.03
N PRO A 297 -3.07 -9.92 11.17
CA PRO A 297 -2.24 -11.07 11.52
C PRO A 297 -3.00 -12.38 11.75
N ALA A 298 -4.32 -12.32 12.01
CA ALA A 298 -5.14 -13.51 12.25
C ALA A 298 -5.61 -14.16 10.95
N SER A 299 -6.07 -13.37 9.98
CA SER A 299 -6.51 -13.87 8.67
C SER A 299 -5.42 -13.85 7.58
N LEU A 300 -4.28 -13.22 7.85
CA LEU A 300 -3.17 -13.00 6.91
C LEU A 300 -3.59 -12.23 5.65
N THR A 301 -4.54 -11.30 5.79
CA THR A 301 -5.07 -10.51 4.67
C THR A 301 -4.63 -9.05 4.73
N PHE A 302 -4.54 -8.43 3.55
CA PHE A 302 -4.18 -7.02 3.39
C PHE A 302 -5.34 -6.19 2.85
N LYS A 303 -5.46 -4.96 3.34
CA LYS A 303 -6.24 -3.89 2.72
C LYS A 303 -5.33 -2.69 2.45
N ASN A 304 -5.28 -2.26 1.19
CA ASN A 304 -4.35 -1.23 0.73
C ASN A 304 -5.05 0.10 0.43
N TYR A 305 -4.39 1.19 0.78
CA TYR A 305 -4.84 2.57 0.58
C TYR A 305 -3.77 3.33 -0.18
N ASP A 306 -4.16 4.14 -1.17
CA ASP A 306 -3.23 4.92 -2.00
C ASP A 306 -3.60 6.42 -2.01
N VAL A 307 -2.91 7.20 -2.83
CA VAL A 307 -3.16 8.64 -3.00
C VAL A 307 -4.63 8.96 -3.32
N TYR A 308 -5.34 8.09 -4.03
CA TYR A 308 -6.75 8.31 -4.38
C TYR A 308 -7.70 8.06 -3.20
N ASP A 309 -7.25 7.37 -2.15
CA ASP A 309 -7.96 7.27 -0.88
C ASP A 309 -7.78 8.50 0.02
N GLY A 310 -6.90 9.44 -0.35
CA GLY A 310 -6.61 10.69 0.38
C GLY A 310 -5.24 10.75 1.05
N LEU A 311 -4.32 9.83 0.72
CA LEU A 311 -2.94 9.88 1.21
C LEU A 311 -2.16 11.06 0.60
N GLN A 312 -1.16 11.57 1.34
CA GLN A 312 -0.31 12.71 0.96
C GLN A 312 0.45 12.47 -0.35
N ALA A 313 0.83 11.22 -0.57
CA ALA A 313 1.41 10.62 -1.75
C ALA A 313 1.39 9.10 -1.56
N ASN A 314 1.82 8.36 -2.58
CA ASN A 314 2.08 6.92 -2.44
C ASN A 314 3.38 6.63 -1.67
N GLU A 315 4.36 7.52 -1.74
CA GLU A 315 5.68 7.35 -1.12
C GLU A 315 5.71 7.92 0.30
N PHE A 316 5.93 7.04 1.28
CA PHE A 316 6.17 7.37 2.68
C PHE A 316 7.67 7.35 3.01
N ASN A 317 8.05 7.80 4.21
CA ASN A 317 9.45 7.88 4.63
C ASN A 317 9.73 7.07 5.91
N ALA A 318 10.98 6.59 6.02
CA ALA A 318 11.49 5.98 7.24
C ALA A 318 11.44 6.96 8.42
N GLY A 319 11.15 6.46 9.62
CA GLY A 319 11.07 7.26 10.85
C GLY A 319 9.82 8.15 10.98
N ALA A 320 9.09 8.38 9.89
CA ALA A 320 7.94 9.28 9.85
C ALA A 320 6.62 8.58 10.20
N TYR A 321 6.53 7.96 11.38
CA TYR A 321 5.29 7.30 11.84
C TYR A 321 5.14 7.40 13.35
N CYS A 322 3.91 7.59 13.83
CA CYS A 322 3.62 7.70 15.25
C CYS A 322 2.18 7.26 15.54
N LEU A 323 1.99 6.43 16.57
CA LEU A 323 0.69 6.18 17.18
C LEU A 323 0.58 7.06 18.41
N SER A 324 -0.36 8.01 18.41
CA SER A 324 -0.60 8.86 19.56
C SER A 324 -1.29 8.09 20.70
N ARG A 325 -1.19 8.63 21.91
CA ARG A 325 -1.91 8.14 23.09
C ARG A 325 -3.43 8.17 22.95
N SER A 326 -3.95 9.05 22.09
CA SER A 326 -5.38 9.10 21.75
C SER A 326 -5.81 8.01 20.76
N GLY A 327 -4.87 7.26 20.16
CA GLY A 327 -5.14 6.28 19.12
C GLY A 327 -5.19 6.86 17.70
N GLU A 328 -4.78 8.12 17.51
CA GLU A 328 -4.58 8.71 16.19
C GLU A 328 -3.25 8.22 15.61
N MET A 329 -3.26 7.74 14.38
CA MET A 329 -2.05 7.36 13.66
C MET A 329 -1.60 8.50 12.77
N PHE A 330 -0.29 8.74 12.75
CA PHE A 330 0.39 9.67 11.88
C PHE A 330 1.38 8.93 10.99
N PHE A 331 1.39 9.25 9.70
CA PHE A 331 2.36 8.73 8.73
C PHE A 331 2.82 9.86 7.81
N GLY A 332 4.13 10.09 7.72
CA GLY A 332 4.75 11.12 6.90
C GLY A 332 5.46 10.57 5.67
N GLY A 333 5.57 11.39 4.64
CA GLY A 333 6.25 11.05 3.40
C GLY A 333 6.77 12.27 2.66
N VAL A 334 6.77 12.19 1.34
CA VAL A 334 7.41 13.20 0.46
C VAL A 334 6.62 14.50 0.31
N ASN A 335 5.34 14.51 0.67
CA ASN A 335 4.43 15.64 0.48
C ASN A 335 3.62 15.98 1.75
N GLY A 336 4.21 15.80 2.93
CA GLY A 336 3.62 16.12 4.23
C GLY A 336 3.32 14.85 5.01
N MET A 337 2.30 14.91 5.86
CA MET A 337 1.87 13.77 6.67
C MET A 337 0.35 13.58 6.61
N ASN A 338 -0.07 12.33 6.75
CA ASN A 338 -1.45 11.98 7.00
C ASN A 338 -1.70 11.73 8.49
N SER A 339 -2.91 12.03 8.94
CA SER A 339 -3.44 11.54 10.22
C SER A 339 -4.83 10.94 10.08
N PHE A 340 -5.12 9.93 10.90
CA PHE A 340 -6.43 9.29 10.98
C PHE A 340 -6.57 8.43 12.25
N PHE A 341 -7.81 8.18 12.66
CA PHE A 341 -8.11 7.13 13.64
C PHE A 341 -8.46 5.84 12.88
N PRO A 342 -7.85 4.68 13.18
CA PRO A 342 -8.12 3.44 12.45
C PRO A 342 -9.61 3.07 12.39
N ASP A 343 -10.35 3.27 13.47
CA ASP A 343 -11.80 3.01 13.54
C ASP A 343 -12.64 3.97 12.69
N SER A 344 -12.09 5.13 12.31
CA SER A 344 -12.77 6.07 11.41
C SER A 344 -12.68 5.64 9.94
N ILE A 345 -11.80 4.69 9.60
CA ILE A 345 -11.63 4.17 8.25
C ILE A 345 -12.71 3.11 7.99
N GLN A 346 -13.89 3.56 7.57
CA GLN A 346 -15.00 2.68 7.25
C GLN A 346 -14.87 2.09 5.84
N ALA A 347 -15.27 0.82 5.70
CA ALA A 347 -15.40 0.19 4.39
C ALA A 347 -16.63 0.73 3.66
N ASN A 348 -16.49 1.07 2.38
CA ASN A 348 -17.62 1.45 1.57
C ASN A 348 -18.47 0.22 1.21
N THR A 349 -19.66 0.11 1.81
CA THR A 349 -20.61 -0.99 1.56
C THR A 349 -21.55 -0.71 0.38
N TYR A 350 -21.38 0.41 -0.34
CA TYR A 350 -22.22 0.77 -1.47
C TYR A 350 -22.04 -0.20 -2.65
N VAL A 351 -23.12 -0.87 -3.04
CA VAL A 351 -23.17 -1.69 -4.25
C VAL A 351 -23.39 -0.77 -5.46
N PRO A 352 -22.44 -0.65 -6.40
CA PRO A 352 -22.58 0.30 -7.49
C PRO A 352 -23.50 -0.24 -8.60
N PRO A 353 -24.41 0.58 -9.15
CA PRO A 353 -25.11 0.24 -10.38
C PRO A 353 -24.13 -0.01 -11.53
N LEU A 354 -24.44 -0.97 -12.41
CA LEU A 354 -23.64 -1.29 -13.60
C LEU A 354 -24.33 -0.76 -14.86
N ALA A 355 -23.59 -0.02 -15.68
CA ALA A 355 -24.06 0.49 -16.96
C ALA A 355 -23.23 -0.11 -18.09
N ILE A 356 -23.90 -0.61 -19.14
CA ILE A 356 -23.29 -0.90 -20.43
C ILE A 356 -23.29 0.41 -21.20
N THR A 357 -22.11 0.96 -21.47
CA THR A 357 -21.93 2.33 -21.97
C THR A 357 -21.77 2.38 -23.48
N SER A 358 -21.27 1.30 -24.10
CA SER A 358 -21.10 1.20 -25.54
C SER A 358 -21.37 -0.22 -26.01
N PHE A 359 -21.94 -0.33 -27.20
CA PHE A 359 -22.06 -1.57 -27.96
C PHE A 359 -21.63 -1.26 -29.39
N SER A 360 -20.72 -2.05 -29.94
CA SER A 360 -20.18 -1.83 -31.28
C SER A 360 -20.25 -3.10 -32.12
N ILE A 361 -20.48 -2.92 -33.42
CA ILE A 361 -20.41 -3.97 -34.44
C ILE A 361 -19.24 -3.61 -35.37
N PHE A 362 -18.27 -4.52 -35.56
CA PHE A 362 -17.04 -4.25 -36.32
C PHE A 362 -16.32 -2.95 -35.88
N GLY A 363 -16.30 -2.68 -34.57
CA GLY A 363 -15.69 -1.48 -33.99
C GLY A 363 -16.47 -0.18 -34.22
N ARG A 364 -17.67 -0.24 -34.83
CA ARG A 364 -18.54 0.93 -35.03
C ARG A 364 -19.65 0.97 -33.96
N PRO A 365 -19.71 2.02 -33.13
CA PRO A 365 -20.73 2.15 -32.09
C PRO A 365 -22.16 2.15 -32.63
N GLN A 366 -23.06 1.46 -31.92
CA GLN A 366 -24.48 1.31 -32.24
C GLN A 366 -25.35 1.82 -31.10
N GLN A 367 -25.28 3.13 -30.83
CA GLN A 367 -25.93 3.75 -29.67
C GLN A 367 -27.45 3.53 -29.65
N ARG A 368 -28.12 3.55 -30.81
CA ARG A 368 -29.56 3.34 -30.90
C ARG A 368 -29.96 1.93 -30.44
N LEU A 369 -29.29 0.90 -30.95
CA LEU A 369 -29.55 -0.50 -30.60
C LEU A 369 -29.32 -0.72 -29.10
N LEU A 370 -28.25 -0.14 -28.55
CA LEU A 370 -27.97 -0.21 -27.12
C LEU A 370 -29.07 0.45 -26.28
N SER A 371 -29.50 1.67 -26.66
CA SER A 371 -30.58 2.38 -25.95
C SER A 371 -31.89 1.60 -25.98
N GLU A 372 -32.27 1.04 -27.13
CA GLU A 372 -33.46 0.20 -27.25
C GLU A 372 -33.36 -1.05 -26.37
N ALA A 373 -32.18 -1.67 -26.31
CA ALA A 373 -31.95 -2.85 -25.49
C ALA A 373 -31.97 -2.58 -23.98
N VAL A 374 -31.34 -1.48 -23.54
CA VAL A 374 -31.22 -1.16 -22.11
C VAL A 374 -32.52 -0.57 -21.57
N PHE A 375 -33.17 0.37 -22.28
CA PHE A 375 -34.34 1.08 -21.77
C PHE A 375 -35.67 0.39 -22.08
N HIS A 376 -35.78 -0.26 -23.24
CA HIS A 376 -37.01 -0.93 -23.68
C HIS A 376 -36.94 -2.46 -23.58
N LYS A 377 -35.84 -3.01 -23.06
CA LYS A 377 -35.60 -4.46 -22.91
C LYS A 377 -35.78 -5.25 -24.22
N GLN A 378 -35.49 -4.62 -25.37
CA GLN A 378 -35.54 -5.28 -26.65
C GLN A 378 -34.23 -6.01 -26.95
N PRO A 379 -34.24 -7.25 -27.46
CA PRO A 379 -33.01 -7.92 -27.82
C PRO A 379 -32.32 -7.21 -28.99
N ILE A 380 -31.00 -7.09 -28.95
CA ILE A 380 -30.20 -6.63 -30.09
C ILE A 380 -30.23 -7.72 -31.15
N ARG A 381 -30.88 -7.45 -32.28
CA ARG A 381 -30.97 -8.38 -33.41
C ARG A 381 -29.87 -8.10 -34.41
N LEU A 382 -29.10 -9.13 -34.73
CA LEU A 382 -27.95 -9.08 -35.63
C LEU A 382 -28.16 -10.08 -36.77
N SER A 383 -27.65 -9.74 -37.94
CA SER A 383 -27.51 -10.68 -39.07
C SER A 383 -26.29 -11.59 -38.85
N TYR A 384 -26.27 -12.77 -39.48
CA TYR A 384 -25.16 -13.74 -39.36
C TYR A 384 -23.78 -13.18 -39.74
N ASP A 385 -23.74 -12.12 -40.55
CA ASP A 385 -22.53 -11.41 -40.99
C ASP A 385 -22.09 -10.31 -40.01
N GLN A 386 -22.89 -10.00 -38.99
CA GLN A 386 -22.58 -9.06 -37.91
C GLN A 386 -22.03 -9.79 -36.67
N ASN A 387 -21.04 -10.64 -36.87
CA ASN A 387 -20.55 -11.61 -35.88
C ASN A 387 -19.31 -11.15 -35.08
N PHE A 388 -18.88 -9.89 -35.25
CA PHE A 388 -17.87 -9.24 -34.42
C PHE A 388 -18.53 -8.13 -33.63
N ILE A 389 -18.65 -8.35 -32.31
CA ILE A 389 -19.31 -7.42 -31.40
C ILE A 389 -18.41 -7.07 -30.22
N SER A 390 -18.56 -5.88 -29.68
CA SER A 390 -17.90 -5.48 -28.45
C SER A 390 -18.80 -4.67 -27.53
N PHE A 391 -18.54 -4.80 -26.23
CA PHE A 391 -19.23 -4.09 -25.17
C PHE A 391 -18.22 -3.26 -24.36
N GLU A 392 -18.63 -2.07 -23.96
CA GLU A 392 -17.98 -1.31 -22.89
C GLU A 392 -18.95 -1.13 -21.72
N PHE A 393 -18.41 -1.09 -20.51
CA PHE A 393 -19.21 -1.02 -19.30
C PHE A 393 -18.49 -0.25 -18.18
N SER A 394 -19.28 0.27 -17.24
CA SER A 394 -18.77 0.97 -16.06
C SER A 394 -19.64 0.71 -14.84
N ALA A 395 -18.99 0.46 -13.71
CA ALA A 395 -19.63 0.57 -12.40
C ALA A 395 -19.76 2.06 -12.08
N LEU A 396 -20.96 2.49 -11.66
CA LEU A 396 -21.25 3.88 -11.34
C LEU A 396 -20.80 4.23 -9.91
N ASP A 397 -19.56 3.87 -9.59
CA ASP A 397 -18.80 4.35 -8.44
C ASP A 397 -17.65 5.24 -8.93
N TYR A 398 -17.73 6.52 -8.58
CA TYR A 398 -16.78 7.54 -9.01
C TYR A 398 -15.72 7.86 -7.95
N THR A 399 -15.73 7.17 -6.81
CA THR A 399 -14.77 7.42 -5.72
C THR A 399 -13.34 7.12 -6.15
N ASN A 400 -13.10 5.91 -6.68
CA ASN A 400 -11.85 5.54 -7.33
C ASN A 400 -12.10 4.50 -8.44
N PRO A 401 -12.46 4.93 -9.66
CA PRO A 401 -12.82 4.03 -10.76
C PRO A 401 -11.70 3.09 -11.21
N GLY A 402 -10.44 3.39 -10.89
CA GLY A 402 -9.30 2.55 -11.20
C GLY A 402 -9.25 1.26 -10.37
N LYS A 403 -9.89 1.24 -9.20
CA LYS A 403 -9.96 0.07 -8.31
C LYS A 403 -11.20 -0.82 -8.56
N ASN A 404 -12.12 -0.38 -9.41
CA ASN A 404 -13.31 -1.17 -9.72
C ASN A 404 -12.90 -2.39 -10.55
N ARG A 405 -13.28 -3.58 -10.09
CA ARG A 405 -13.11 -4.84 -10.80
C ARG A 405 -14.38 -5.21 -11.54
N TYR A 406 -14.24 -5.96 -12.62
CA TYR A 406 -15.37 -6.43 -13.44
C TYR A 406 -15.23 -7.90 -13.77
N ALA A 407 -16.35 -8.58 -13.91
CA ALA A 407 -16.43 -9.92 -14.47
C ALA A 407 -17.59 -9.96 -15.46
N TYR A 408 -17.44 -10.74 -16.53
CA TYR A 408 -18.45 -10.88 -17.57
C TYR A 408 -18.77 -12.35 -17.85
N LYS A 409 -19.91 -12.58 -18.53
CA LYS A 409 -20.32 -13.87 -19.05
C LYS A 409 -21.22 -13.67 -20.26
N LEU A 410 -20.95 -14.31 -21.39
CA LEU A 410 -21.87 -14.43 -22.51
C LEU A 410 -22.63 -15.75 -22.40
N GLU A 411 -23.84 -15.72 -21.86
CA GLU A 411 -24.69 -16.92 -21.76
C GLU A 411 -24.99 -17.45 -23.16
N GLY A 412 -24.85 -18.78 -23.34
CA GLY A 412 -24.90 -19.42 -24.67
C GLY A 412 -23.52 -19.57 -25.33
N PHE A 413 -22.46 -19.01 -24.75
CA PHE A 413 -21.07 -19.16 -25.22
C PHE A 413 -20.10 -19.52 -24.09
N ASP A 414 -20.12 -18.77 -22.97
CA ASP A 414 -19.26 -18.99 -21.81
C ASP A 414 -19.91 -19.90 -20.76
N GLU A 415 -19.16 -20.85 -20.21
CA GLU A 415 -19.61 -21.70 -19.11
C GLU A 415 -19.56 -20.98 -17.75
N ASN A 416 -18.48 -20.24 -17.50
CA ASN A 416 -18.18 -19.58 -16.22
C ASN A 416 -18.08 -18.06 -16.36
N TRP A 417 -18.12 -17.35 -15.23
CA TRP A 417 -17.77 -15.92 -15.19
C TRP A 417 -16.27 -15.75 -15.45
N ILE A 418 -15.91 -14.75 -16.25
CA ILE A 418 -14.53 -14.44 -16.63
C ILE A 418 -14.17 -13.06 -16.06
N ASP A 419 -13.06 -12.99 -15.32
CA ASP A 419 -12.53 -11.72 -14.79
C ASP A 419 -12.01 -10.82 -15.92
N CYS A 420 -12.40 -9.55 -15.90
CA CYS A 420 -11.93 -8.54 -16.88
C CYS A 420 -10.58 -7.92 -16.51
N TYR A 421 -10.03 -8.25 -15.33
CA TYR A 421 -8.88 -7.57 -14.74
C TYR A 421 -9.06 -6.03 -14.80
N ASP A 422 -8.16 -5.31 -15.48
CA ASP A 422 -8.18 -3.84 -15.60
C ASP A 422 -8.99 -3.34 -16.80
N ARG A 423 -9.62 -4.24 -17.58
CA ARG A 423 -10.35 -3.88 -18.80
C ARG A 423 -11.82 -3.56 -18.50
N ARG A 424 -12.31 -2.54 -19.19
CA ARG A 424 -13.72 -2.11 -19.16
C ARG A 424 -14.45 -2.37 -20.46
N PHE A 425 -13.86 -3.21 -21.30
CA PHE A 425 -14.41 -3.61 -22.58
C PHE A 425 -14.11 -5.08 -22.86
N ILE A 426 -14.98 -5.70 -23.65
CA ILE A 426 -14.80 -7.07 -24.13
C ILE A 426 -15.30 -7.19 -25.56
N SER A 427 -14.69 -8.09 -26.34
CA SER A 427 -15.04 -8.35 -27.72
C SER A 427 -15.26 -9.83 -27.95
N PHE A 428 -16.28 -10.16 -28.74
CA PHE A 428 -16.59 -11.51 -29.19
C PHE A 428 -16.48 -11.56 -30.70
N THR A 429 -15.89 -12.64 -31.21
CA THR A 429 -15.63 -12.82 -32.64
C THR A 429 -16.24 -14.11 -33.13
N ASN A 430 -16.72 -14.10 -34.38
CA ASN A 430 -17.24 -15.26 -35.08
C ASN A 430 -18.35 -16.03 -34.32
N LEU A 431 -19.23 -15.30 -33.63
CA LEU A 431 -20.38 -15.90 -32.95
C LEU A 431 -21.31 -16.58 -33.96
N ALA A 432 -21.72 -17.81 -33.64
CA ALA A 432 -22.68 -18.54 -34.45
C ALA A 432 -24.08 -17.93 -34.36
N PRO A 433 -24.99 -18.20 -35.32
CA PRO A 433 -26.40 -17.89 -35.16
C PRO A 433 -26.97 -18.55 -33.91
N GLY A 434 -27.67 -17.78 -33.09
CA GLY A 434 -28.14 -18.22 -31.78
C GLY A 434 -28.67 -17.07 -30.94
N GLU A 435 -29.14 -17.42 -29.75
CA GLU A 435 -29.57 -16.49 -28.72
C GLU A 435 -28.52 -16.44 -27.61
N TYR A 436 -28.13 -15.23 -27.23
CA TYR A 436 -27.11 -14.98 -26.23
C TYR A 436 -27.58 -13.92 -25.24
N VAL A 437 -27.05 -13.95 -24.02
CA VAL A 437 -27.22 -12.87 -23.06
C VAL A 437 -25.85 -12.45 -22.56
N PHE A 438 -25.44 -11.23 -22.92
CA PHE A 438 -24.25 -10.64 -22.33
C PHE A 438 -24.58 -10.19 -20.91
N ARG A 439 -23.82 -10.65 -19.93
CA ARG A 439 -23.89 -10.22 -18.53
C ARG A 439 -22.57 -9.65 -18.07
N VAL A 440 -22.65 -8.61 -17.25
CA VAL A 440 -21.49 -8.01 -16.57
C VAL A 440 -21.86 -7.68 -15.13
N LYS A 441 -20.94 -7.97 -14.21
CA LYS A 441 -20.97 -7.49 -12.83
C LYS A 441 -19.69 -6.72 -12.51
N GLY A 442 -19.72 -5.89 -11.48
CA GLY A 442 -18.54 -5.13 -11.08
C GLY A 442 -18.59 -4.66 -9.64
N THR A 443 -17.45 -4.18 -9.15
CA THR A 443 -17.27 -3.72 -7.77
C THR A 443 -17.24 -2.20 -7.65
N ASN A 444 -17.43 -1.71 -6.42
CA ASN A 444 -16.94 -0.39 -6.03
C ASN A 444 -15.41 -0.44 -5.77
N SER A 445 -14.83 0.70 -5.41
CA SER A 445 -13.40 0.84 -5.12
C SER A 445 -12.90 0.06 -3.89
N ASP A 446 -13.81 -0.33 -2.98
CA ASP A 446 -13.53 -1.13 -1.78
C ASP A 446 -13.83 -2.64 -1.99
N GLY A 447 -14.15 -3.07 -3.22
CA GLY A 447 -14.33 -4.47 -3.59
C GLY A 447 -15.74 -5.05 -3.38
N VAL A 448 -16.75 -4.22 -3.13
CA VAL A 448 -18.14 -4.68 -2.96
C VAL A 448 -18.78 -4.94 -4.32
N TRP A 449 -19.13 -6.21 -4.59
CA TRP A 449 -19.71 -6.66 -5.84
C TRP A 449 -21.20 -6.32 -5.98
N ASN A 450 -21.60 -5.90 -7.18
CA ASN A 450 -22.98 -5.95 -7.63
C ASN A 450 -23.27 -7.29 -8.31
N GLU A 451 -23.73 -8.27 -7.54
CA GLU A 451 -24.03 -9.62 -8.06
C GLU A 451 -25.25 -9.68 -8.99
N GLN A 452 -26.15 -8.70 -8.91
CA GLN A 452 -27.27 -8.60 -9.87
C GLN A 452 -26.77 -8.26 -11.28
N GLY A 453 -25.71 -7.45 -11.36
CA GLY A 453 -25.07 -7.05 -12.60
C GLY A 453 -25.98 -6.26 -13.56
N SER A 454 -25.60 -6.24 -14.83
CA SER A 454 -26.35 -5.70 -15.96
C SER A 454 -26.20 -6.64 -17.15
N GLY A 455 -27.16 -6.60 -18.08
CA GLY A 455 -27.08 -7.47 -19.25
C GLY A 455 -27.98 -7.08 -20.40
N VAL A 456 -27.63 -7.57 -21.58
CA VAL A 456 -28.31 -7.30 -22.85
C VAL A 456 -28.47 -8.62 -23.61
N ALA A 457 -29.70 -8.90 -24.04
CA ALA A 457 -30.01 -10.04 -24.90
C ALA A 457 -29.61 -9.74 -26.36
N ILE A 458 -29.05 -10.74 -27.03
CA ILE A 458 -28.52 -10.66 -28.39
C ILE A 458 -29.08 -11.85 -29.17
N ILE A 459 -29.57 -11.60 -30.37
CA ILE A 459 -30.08 -12.64 -31.26
C ILE A 459 -29.35 -12.51 -32.59
N ILE A 460 -28.53 -13.51 -32.94
CA ILE A 460 -27.85 -13.60 -34.22
C ILE A 460 -28.68 -14.52 -35.13
N THR A 461 -29.28 -13.93 -36.16
CA THR A 461 -30.14 -14.66 -37.10
C THR A 461 -29.31 -15.49 -38.08
N PRO A 462 -29.75 -16.71 -38.46
CA PRO A 462 -29.04 -17.53 -39.43
C PRO A 462 -29.11 -16.92 -40.84
N PRO A 463 -28.13 -17.22 -41.71
CA PRO A 463 -28.21 -16.80 -43.10
C PRO A 463 -29.44 -17.41 -43.78
N PHE A 464 -30.02 -16.68 -44.74
CA PHE A 464 -31.28 -17.09 -45.39
C PHE A 464 -31.19 -18.49 -46.01
N TRP A 465 -30.02 -18.91 -46.52
CA TRP A 465 -29.85 -20.23 -47.12
C TRP A 465 -29.84 -21.39 -46.12
N LYS A 466 -29.75 -21.12 -44.82
CA LYS A 466 -29.90 -22.11 -43.74
C LYS A 466 -31.30 -22.11 -43.12
N THR A 467 -32.22 -21.30 -43.63
CA THR A 467 -33.61 -21.28 -43.13
C THR A 467 -34.41 -22.47 -43.66
N TRP A 468 -35.38 -22.95 -42.87
CA TRP A 468 -36.15 -24.16 -43.19
C TRP A 468 -36.89 -24.04 -44.54
N TRP A 469 -37.42 -22.87 -44.88
CA TRP A 469 -38.15 -22.67 -46.12
C TRP A 469 -37.21 -22.70 -47.32
N PHE A 470 -36.02 -22.11 -47.22
CA PHE A 470 -35.03 -22.14 -48.31
C PHE A 470 -34.52 -23.55 -48.53
N VAL A 471 -34.20 -24.25 -47.44
CA VAL A 471 -33.82 -25.67 -47.50
C VAL A 471 -34.94 -26.51 -48.12
N SER A 472 -36.21 -26.23 -47.77
CA SER A 472 -37.37 -26.91 -48.35
C SER A 472 -37.52 -26.64 -49.85
N ILE A 473 -37.33 -25.40 -50.29
CA ILE A 473 -37.37 -25.02 -51.72
C ILE A 473 -36.23 -25.70 -52.48
N CYS A 474 -35.00 -25.66 -51.97
CA CYS A 474 -33.87 -26.34 -52.58
C CYS A 474 -34.08 -27.86 -52.65
N THR A 475 -34.65 -28.47 -51.61
CA THR A 475 -34.97 -29.90 -51.58
C THR A 475 -36.05 -30.23 -52.60
N ALA A 476 -37.11 -29.41 -52.71
CA ALA A 476 -38.16 -29.59 -53.71
C ALA A 476 -37.64 -29.44 -55.14
N LEU A 477 -36.78 -28.44 -55.40
CA LEU A 477 -36.12 -28.26 -56.70
C LEU A 477 -35.22 -29.45 -57.04
N LEU A 478 -34.46 -29.99 -56.08
CA LEU A 478 -33.63 -31.17 -56.28
C LEU A 478 -34.49 -32.40 -56.63
N LEU A 479 -35.62 -32.60 -55.95
CA LEU A 479 -36.59 -33.67 -56.24
C LEU A 479 -37.21 -33.50 -57.64
N LEU A 480 -37.53 -32.28 -58.06
CA LEU A 480 -38.02 -31.98 -59.40
C LEU A 480 -36.97 -32.26 -60.49
N VAL A 481 -35.71 -31.87 -60.27
CA VAL A 481 -34.62 -32.11 -61.22
C VAL A 481 -34.33 -33.61 -61.34
N THR A 482 -34.27 -34.33 -60.22
CA THR A 482 -34.07 -35.78 -60.22
C THR A 482 -35.25 -36.51 -60.87
N TYR A 483 -36.49 -36.07 -60.63
CA TYR A 483 -37.67 -36.59 -61.33
C TYR A 483 -37.63 -36.32 -62.84
N ALA A 484 -37.28 -35.11 -63.27
CA ALA A 484 -37.15 -34.75 -64.68
C ALA A 484 -36.00 -35.53 -65.38
N ALA A 485 -34.88 -35.73 -64.69
CA ALA A 485 -33.77 -36.54 -65.16
C ALA A 485 -34.17 -38.03 -65.29
N HIS A 486 -34.89 -38.57 -64.30
CA HIS A 486 -35.42 -39.93 -64.34
C HIS A 486 -36.42 -40.11 -65.50
N GLN A 487 -37.38 -39.19 -65.66
CA GLN A 487 -38.32 -39.16 -66.80
C GLN A 487 -37.59 -39.13 -68.15
N SER A 488 -36.55 -38.32 -68.27
CA SER A 488 -35.74 -38.22 -69.50
C SER A 488 -34.92 -39.48 -69.75
N TRP A 489 -34.39 -40.12 -68.70
CA TRP A 489 -33.72 -41.41 -68.77
C TRP A 489 -34.69 -42.54 -69.20
N VAL A 490 -35.89 -42.59 -68.64
CA VAL A 490 -36.94 -43.55 -69.05
C VAL A 490 -37.33 -43.35 -70.52
N LYS A 491 -37.57 -42.10 -70.94
CA LYS A 491 -37.88 -41.78 -72.35
C LYS A 491 -36.75 -42.14 -73.31
N SER A 492 -35.50 -41.90 -72.94
CA SER A 492 -34.35 -42.25 -73.78
C SER A 492 -34.09 -43.76 -73.82
N ARG A 493 -34.42 -44.50 -72.76
CA ARG A 493 -34.36 -45.97 -72.73
C ARG A 493 -35.48 -46.62 -73.55
N LEU A 494 -36.70 -46.07 -73.52
CA LEU A 494 -37.81 -46.47 -74.39
C LEU A 494 -37.51 -46.22 -75.87
N LYS A 495 -36.84 -45.11 -76.21
CA LYS A 495 -36.37 -44.83 -77.59
C LYS A 495 -35.22 -45.73 -78.07
N ARG A 496 -34.58 -46.52 -77.19
CA ARG A 496 -33.56 -47.51 -77.57
C ARG A 496 -34.13 -48.94 -77.67
N LEU A 497 -35.38 -49.15 -77.26
CA LEU A 497 -36.09 -50.44 -77.29
C LEU A 497 -37.16 -50.51 -78.40
N LEU A 498 -37.41 -49.38 -79.06
CA LEU A 498 -38.07 -49.23 -80.36
C LEU A 498 -36.98 -48.99 -81.41
#